data_AF-A0A3B3CHM9-F1
#
_entry.id   AF-A0A3B3CHM9-F1
#
_cell.length_a   1.000
_cell.length_b   1.000
_cell.length_c   1.000
_cell.angle_alpha   90.00
_cell.angle_beta   90.00
_cell.angle_gamma   90.00
#
_symmetry.space_group_name_H-M   'P 1'
#
loop_
_entity.id
_entity.type
_entity.pdbx_description
1 polymer ?
#
loop_
_entity_poly.entity_id
_entity_poly.type
_entity_poly.pdbx_seq_one_letter_code
_entity_poly.pdbx_strand_id
1 'polypeptide(L)'
;MNITNMSVQLKRKMNFFIVILGIWLLPKAEALKCYQCMNSDPEGCTDQEVECPSENHQCASVFLKGGSPSEKIQMKGCVLPEECNEYSAIYGEEKRLRISKCCNSDLCNTEPVPEPSEPVPNGLQCFGCVGDDCDRTVNCEGIEDHCFTETVSPLIITQTMKGCASKSVCSAGERNSGEKSPGIKRSCCQGNFCNTAPTEALKCYECSTSDPEGCTGQEVECPSENYQCASVFAKGGLSNQKIQKKGCVLPEKCGEYSEDYRVVKSLLISKCCNSDLCNTEPVPEPSEPVPNGLQCFGCFEKDCDKIVNCEGIQDHCYTQTMSVDAVTLTLKGCVSKNVCSTGESNSVEESLGNKSRCCQGNLCNAAPTDALKCYQCSTSNPGGCTDKKEEVQCPDKNHQCASVYKKDKYPTFDLFNYQLKGCVPSELCGNFSTDYGDKKMFKMIQCCNSDLCNGQLISEPESVPNGKTCCLGKKCSRTLKCEGNMDQCFTTTTAVLSLEGIEKGCTTKDHCALKTEFKHKYFGSNVTCCQGNNCNQPKITPTVKSSAITATASTSIFAGLLIFLVLFS
;
A
#
# COMPACT_ATOMS: atom_id res chain seq x y z
N MET A 1 -67.62 -3.27 -6.55
CA MET A 1 -66.25 -3.23 -5.97
C MET A 1 -65.65 -4.63 -6.13
N ASN A 2 -64.58 -4.74 -6.92
CA ASN A 2 -64.05 -6.03 -7.41
C ASN A 2 -63.31 -6.82 -6.32
N ILE A 3 -63.84 -8.01 -6.02
CA ILE A 3 -63.33 -9.00 -5.04
C ILE A 3 -61.91 -9.48 -5.40
N THR A 4 -61.53 -9.42 -6.68
CA THR A 4 -60.19 -9.74 -7.20
C THR A 4 -59.10 -8.75 -6.78
N ASN A 5 -59.45 -7.49 -6.47
CA ASN A 5 -58.45 -6.49 -6.05
C ASN A 5 -58.13 -6.59 -4.54
N MET A 6 -59.07 -7.14 -3.76
CA MET A 6 -58.94 -7.33 -2.32
C MET A 6 -58.02 -8.51 -1.97
N SER A 7 -58.06 -9.59 -2.78
CA SER A 7 -57.23 -10.79 -2.59
C SER A 7 -55.75 -10.56 -2.91
N VAL A 8 -55.44 -9.73 -3.91
CA VAL A 8 -54.05 -9.35 -4.27
C VAL A 8 -53.43 -8.47 -3.19
N GLN A 9 -54.19 -7.53 -2.63
CA GLN A 9 -53.75 -6.66 -1.54
C GLN A 9 -53.52 -7.43 -0.24
N LEU A 10 -54.35 -8.44 0.07
CA LEU A 10 -54.16 -9.30 1.24
C LEU A 10 -52.90 -10.17 1.11
N LYS A 11 -52.68 -10.76 -0.07
CA LYS A 11 -51.52 -11.64 -0.34
C LYS A 11 -50.20 -10.86 -0.30
N ARG A 12 -50.21 -9.60 -0.78
CA ARG A 12 -49.06 -8.69 -0.71
C ARG A 12 -48.75 -8.24 0.73
N LYS A 13 -49.77 -7.98 1.55
CA LYS A 13 -49.59 -7.69 2.98
C LYS A 13 -49.06 -8.89 3.77
N MET A 14 -49.56 -10.09 3.48
CA MET A 14 -49.14 -11.33 4.16
C MET A 14 -47.68 -11.69 3.84
N ASN A 15 -47.24 -11.52 2.59
CA ASN A 15 -45.83 -11.69 2.21
C ASN A 15 -44.92 -10.64 2.87
N PHE A 16 -45.39 -9.40 3.02
CA PHE A 16 -44.62 -8.34 3.69
C PHE A 16 -44.41 -8.63 5.19
N PHE A 17 -45.43 -9.15 5.87
CA PHE A 17 -45.33 -9.59 7.27
C PHE A 17 -44.37 -10.77 7.45
N ILE A 18 -44.36 -11.74 6.53
CA ILE A 18 -43.43 -12.88 6.57
C ILE A 18 -41.97 -12.42 6.40
N VAL A 19 -41.70 -11.43 5.54
CA VAL A 19 -40.36 -10.85 5.37
C VAL A 19 -39.92 -10.08 6.62
N ILE A 20 -40.80 -9.29 7.24
CA ILE A 20 -40.49 -8.56 8.47
C ILE A 20 -40.24 -9.52 9.64
N LEU A 21 -41.07 -10.56 9.80
CA LEU A 21 -40.84 -11.62 10.79
C LEU A 21 -39.54 -12.38 10.53
N GLY A 22 -39.21 -12.65 9.26
CA GLY A 22 -37.93 -13.27 8.87
C GLY A 22 -36.71 -12.41 9.22
N ILE A 23 -36.78 -11.10 9.05
CA ILE A 23 -35.72 -10.14 9.42
C ILE A 23 -35.58 -10.02 10.96
N TRP A 24 -36.69 -10.13 11.70
CA TRP A 24 -36.69 -10.13 13.18
C TRP A 24 -36.20 -11.45 13.80
N LEU A 25 -36.27 -12.55 13.05
CA LEU A 25 -35.80 -13.88 13.46
C LEU A 25 -34.35 -14.17 13.06
N LEU A 26 -33.68 -13.26 12.33
CA LEU A 26 -32.24 -13.37 12.11
C LEU A 26 -31.55 -13.16 13.46
N PRO A 27 -30.79 -14.15 13.99
CA PRO A 27 -29.99 -13.93 15.18
C PRO A 27 -29.07 -12.74 14.90
N LYS A 28 -29.09 -11.76 15.80
CA LYS A 28 -28.14 -10.65 15.78
C LYS A 28 -26.76 -11.30 15.90
N ALA A 29 -25.99 -11.31 14.81
CA ALA A 29 -24.60 -11.74 14.86
C ALA A 29 -23.89 -10.78 15.81
N GLU A 30 -23.54 -11.26 17.00
CA GLU A 30 -22.76 -10.47 17.95
C GLU A 30 -21.32 -10.47 17.44
N ALA A 31 -20.79 -9.29 17.13
CA ALA A 31 -19.43 -9.14 16.66
C ALA A 31 -18.45 -9.63 17.74
N LEU A 32 -17.51 -10.50 17.33
CA LEU A 32 -16.49 -11.07 18.22
C LEU A 32 -15.77 -9.98 19.02
N LYS A 33 -15.64 -10.17 20.33
CA LYS A 33 -14.88 -9.26 21.21
C LYS A 33 -13.54 -9.87 21.58
N CYS A 34 -12.49 -9.06 21.61
CA CYS A 34 -11.15 -9.49 21.99
C CYS A 34 -10.50 -8.52 22.97
N TYR A 35 -9.49 -8.98 23.71
CA TYR A 35 -8.60 -8.06 24.42
C TYR A 35 -7.61 -7.44 23.45
N GLN A 36 -7.24 -6.18 23.67
CA GLN A 36 -6.29 -5.44 22.88
C GLN A 36 -5.27 -4.70 23.74
N CYS A 37 -3.98 -4.91 23.46
CA CYS A 37 -2.88 -4.22 24.13
C CYS A 37 -1.62 -4.21 23.25
N MET A 38 -0.67 -3.34 23.59
CA MET A 38 0.69 -3.36 23.07
C MET A 38 1.59 -2.80 24.18
N ASN A 39 2.55 -3.60 24.65
CA ASN A 39 3.49 -3.17 25.69
C ASN A 39 4.81 -3.93 25.55
N SER A 40 5.92 -3.28 25.92
CA SER A 40 7.25 -3.90 25.97
C SER A 40 7.44 -4.81 27.20
N ASP A 41 6.58 -4.67 28.22
CA ASP A 41 6.59 -5.50 29.44
C ASP A 41 5.40 -6.50 29.51
N PRO A 42 5.62 -7.81 29.76
CA PRO A 42 4.58 -8.85 29.83
C PRO A 42 3.52 -8.64 30.92
N GLU A 43 3.93 -8.10 32.08
CA GLU A 43 3.02 -7.80 33.19
C GLU A 43 2.19 -6.52 32.97
N GLY A 44 2.51 -5.75 31.93
CA GLY A 44 1.94 -4.42 31.67
C GLY A 44 0.85 -4.36 30.59
N CYS A 45 0.47 -5.49 29.98
CA CYS A 45 -0.61 -5.53 29.00
C CYS A 45 -1.97 -5.32 29.71
N THR A 46 -2.47 -4.08 29.74
CA THR A 46 -3.82 -3.80 30.26
C THR A 46 -4.86 -4.27 29.25
N ASP A 47 -5.55 -5.36 29.57
CA ASP A 47 -6.61 -5.95 28.75
C ASP A 47 -7.75 -4.95 28.51
N GLN A 48 -7.80 -4.40 27.31
CA GLN A 48 -8.90 -3.54 26.86
C GLN A 48 -9.79 -4.34 25.91
N GLU A 49 -11.08 -4.47 26.22
CA GLU A 49 -12.04 -5.11 25.33
C GLU A 49 -12.27 -4.25 24.06
N VAL A 50 -12.25 -4.89 22.89
CA VAL A 50 -12.56 -4.29 21.59
C VAL A 50 -13.48 -5.21 20.78
N GLU A 51 -14.44 -4.64 20.06
CA GLU A 51 -15.27 -5.34 19.07
C GLU A 51 -14.50 -5.46 17.76
N CYS A 52 -14.41 -6.66 17.17
CA CYS A 52 -13.67 -6.85 15.94
C CYS A 52 -14.38 -6.25 14.70
N PRO A 53 -13.63 -5.75 13.69
CA PRO A 53 -14.21 -5.04 12.55
C PRO A 53 -15.07 -5.88 11.62
N SER A 54 -14.89 -7.21 11.61
CA SER A 54 -15.66 -8.13 10.77
C SER A 54 -15.80 -9.51 11.41
N GLU A 55 -16.84 -10.24 10.98
CA GLU A 55 -17.15 -11.62 11.39
C GLU A 55 -16.01 -12.62 11.12
N ASN A 56 -15.07 -12.30 10.23
CA ASN A 56 -13.97 -13.20 9.89
C ASN A 56 -12.76 -13.04 10.80
N HIS A 57 -12.77 -12.09 11.74
CA HIS A 57 -11.65 -11.86 12.65
C HIS A 57 -11.63 -12.91 13.78
N GLN A 58 -10.43 -13.10 14.34
CA GLN A 58 -10.17 -13.93 15.50
C GLN A 58 -9.43 -13.10 16.54
N CYS A 59 -9.53 -13.47 17.82
CA CYS A 59 -8.71 -12.86 18.85
C CYS A 59 -7.32 -13.46 18.84
N ALA A 60 -6.29 -12.63 18.97
CA ALA A 60 -4.91 -13.08 19.07
C ALA A 60 -4.20 -12.51 20.31
N SER A 61 -3.35 -13.33 20.93
CA SER A 61 -2.21 -12.90 21.73
C SER A 61 -0.95 -13.09 20.89
N VAL A 62 -0.05 -12.10 20.86
CA VAL A 62 1.14 -12.09 20.01
C VAL A 62 2.37 -11.71 20.83
N PHE A 63 3.44 -12.49 20.69
CA PHE A 63 4.78 -12.15 21.18
C PHE A 63 5.68 -11.81 20.01
N LEU A 64 6.46 -10.74 20.15
CA LEU A 64 7.44 -10.28 19.17
C LEU A 64 8.81 -10.11 19.82
N LYS A 65 9.84 -10.51 19.07
CA LYS A 65 11.25 -10.31 19.43
C LYS A 65 12.03 -9.96 18.16
N GLY A 66 12.67 -8.81 18.13
CA GLY A 66 13.49 -8.37 16.98
C GLY A 66 14.00 -6.94 17.11
N GLY A 67 14.86 -6.51 16.18
CA GLY A 67 15.49 -5.17 16.16
C GLY A 67 16.94 -5.16 16.68
N SER A 68 17.61 -4.01 16.52
CA SER A 68 18.94 -3.73 17.07
C SER A 68 18.92 -2.38 17.81
N PRO A 69 18.92 -2.36 19.15
CA PRO A 69 18.92 -3.51 20.07
C PRO A 69 17.61 -4.32 20.02
N SER A 70 17.68 -5.60 20.40
CA SER A 70 16.54 -6.51 20.38
C SER A 70 15.45 -6.08 21.37
N GLU A 71 14.30 -5.65 20.86
CA GLU A 71 13.15 -5.31 21.69
C GLU A 71 12.19 -6.50 21.80
N LYS A 72 11.54 -6.63 22.96
CA LYS A 72 10.48 -7.62 23.21
C LYS A 72 9.16 -6.88 23.33
N ILE A 73 8.14 -7.36 22.63
CA ILE A 73 6.82 -6.72 22.63
C ILE A 73 5.75 -7.81 22.79
N GLN A 74 4.82 -7.59 23.73
CA GLN A 74 3.60 -8.36 23.88
C GLN A 74 2.41 -7.57 23.34
N MET A 75 1.55 -8.24 22.60
CA MET A 75 0.39 -7.62 21.97
C MET A 75 -0.83 -8.52 22.05
N LYS A 76 -2.00 -7.90 22.00
CA LYS A 76 -3.30 -8.57 21.89
C LYS A 76 -4.16 -7.78 20.90
N GLY A 77 -5.05 -8.44 20.16
CA GLY A 77 -6.00 -7.74 19.29
C GLY A 77 -6.81 -8.67 18.39
N CYS A 78 -7.65 -8.06 17.55
CA CYS A 78 -8.34 -8.74 16.46
C CYS A 78 -7.39 -8.90 15.27
N VAL A 79 -7.34 -10.10 14.69
CA VAL A 79 -6.53 -10.40 13.50
C VAL A 79 -7.36 -11.21 12.50
N LEU A 80 -6.97 -11.18 11.23
CA LEU A 80 -7.54 -12.11 10.25
C LEU A 80 -6.95 -13.52 10.42
N PRO A 81 -7.64 -14.59 9.99
CA PRO A 81 -7.15 -15.96 10.14
C PRO A 81 -5.77 -16.18 9.49
N GLU A 82 -5.51 -15.52 8.36
CA GLU A 82 -4.23 -15.55 7.65
C GLU A 82 -3.07 -14.86 8.41
N GLU A 83 -3.37 -14.01 9.40
CA GLU A 83 -2.40 -13.32 10.25
C GLU A 83 -2.16 -14.07 11.57
N CYS A 84 -2.91 -15.15 11.81
CA CYS A 84 -2.75 -16.06 12.93
C CYS A 84 -1.71 -17.15 12.61
N ASN A 85 -0.46 -16.74 12.47
CA ASN A 85 0.64 -17.64 12.21
C ASN A 85 1.87 -17.27 13.04
N GLU A 86 2.65 -18.29 13.39
CA GLU A 86 4.00 -18.10 13.86
C GLU A 86 4.88 -17.69 12.68
N TYR A 87 5.87 -16.85 12.92
CA TYR A 87 6.78 -16.31 11.94
C TYR A 87 8.15 -16.20 12.59
N SER A 88 9.16 -16.82 12.00
CA SER A 88 10.55 -16.71 12.46
C SER A 88 11.46 -16.55 11.26
N ALA A 89 12.34 -15.55 11.31
CA ALA A 89 13.34 -15.30 10.29
C ALA A 89 14.66 -14.90 10.94
N ILE A 90 15.75 -15.56 10.54
CA ILE A 90 17.12 -15.22 10.93
C ILE A 90 17.81 -14.59 9.72
N TYR A 91 18.29 -13.36 9.88
CA TYR A 91 19.06 -12.58 8.91
C TYR A 91 20.51 -12.49 9.39
N GLY A 92 21.30 -13.53 9.14
CA GLY A 92 22.68 -13.59 9.64
C GLY A 92 22.75 -13.53 11.17
N GLU A 93 23.10 -12.36 11.72
CA GLU A 93 23.21 -12.11 13.16
C GLU A 93 21.91 -11.57 13.81
N GLU A 94 20.92 -11.15 13.01
CA GLU A 94 19.65 -10.64 13.52
C GLU A 94 18.53 -11.69 13.45
N LYS A 95 17.76 -11.84 14.52
CA LYS A 95 16.57 -12.72 14.54
C LYS A 95 15.29 -11.92 14.74
N ARG A 96 14.29 -12.19 13.90
CA ARG A 96 12.93 -11.69 14.06
C ARG A 96 11.99 -12.87 14.33
N LEU A 97 11.26 -12.79 15.42
CA LEU A 97 10.35 -13.84 15.86
C LEU A 97 8.99 -13.24 16.23
N ARG A 98 7.93 -13.85 15.74
CA ARG A 98 6.54 -13.57 16.05
C ARG A 98 5.84 -14.88 16.36
N ILE A 99 5.19 -14.97 17.50
CA ILE A 99 4.37 -16.12 17.88
C ILE A 99 2.98 -15.59 18.18
N SER A 100 1.98 -16.08 17.46
CA SER A 100 0.58 -15.72 17.68
C SER A 100 -0.23 -16.92 18.13
N LYS A 101 -1.00 -16.77 19.20
CA LYS A 101 -2.04 -17.72 19.60
C LYS A 101 -3.40 -17.08 19.38
N CYS A 102 -4.27 -17.74 18.61
CA CYS A 102 -5.58 -17.20 18.32
C CYS A 102 -6.71 -18.12 18.72
N CYS A 103 -7.89 -17.52 18.86
CA CYS A 103 -9.09 -18.18 19.33
C CYS A 103 -10.34 -17.40 18.86
N ASN A 104 -11.48 -18.10 18.82
CA ASN A 104 -12.70 -17.65 18.12
C ASN A 104 -13.88 -17.39 19.06
N SER A 105 -13.64 -17.27 20.36
CA SER A 105 -14.68 -16.94 21.33
C SER A 105 -14.39 -15.58 21.96
N ASP A 106 -15.42 -14.93 22.49
CA ASP A 106 -15.25 -13.62 23.11
C ASP A 106 -14.18 -13.64 24.20
N LEU A 107 -13.29 -12.64 24.14
CA LEU A 107 -12.27 -12.32 25.12
C LEU A 107 -11.34 -13.51 25.45
N CYS A 108 -11.15 -14.42 24.50
CA CYS A 108 -10.42 -15.67 24.71
C CYS A 108 -8.90 -15.52 24.75
N ASN A 109 -8.36 -14.40 24.27
CA ASN A 109 -6.93 -14.12 24.24
C ASN A 109 -6.43 -13.61 25.59
N THR A 110 -6.74 -14.31 26.69
CA THR A 110 -6.37 -13.93 28.06
C THR A 110 -4.89 -14.15 28.33
N GLU A 111 -4.35 -15.31 27.93
CA GLU A 111 -2.98 -15.67 28.27
C GLU A 111 -1.97 -14.89 27.40
N PRO A 112 -0.88 -14.35 27.99
CA PRO A 112 0.24 -13.85 27.23
C PRO A 112 0.91 -15.00 26.47
N VAL A 113 1.54 -14.69 25.34
CA VAL A 113 2.38 -15.68 24.67
C VAL A 113 3.72 -15.71 25.41
N PRO A 114 4.13 -16.87 25.97
CA PRO A 114 5.39 -16.94 26.71
C PRO A 114 6.56 -16.71 25.76
N GLU A 115 7.62 -16.08 26.27
CA GLU A 115 8.89 -16.06 25.54
C GLU A 115 9.35 -17.51 25.33
N PRO A 116 9.66 -17.91 24.09
CA PRO A 116 10.19 -19.23 23.82
C PRO A 116 11.53 -19.41 24.54
N SER A 117 11.77 -20.63 25.02
CA SER A 117 13.05 -21.03 25.61
C SER A 117 14.22 -20.76 24.68
N GLU A 118 15.44 -20.78 25.24
CA GLU A 118 16.71 -20.63 24.51
C GLU A 118 16.70 -21.31 23.13
N PRO A 119 17.34 -20.68 22.12
CA PRO A 119 17.29 -21.15 20.75
C PRO A 119 17.74 -22.60 20.64
N VAL A 120 16.85 -23.47 20.16
CA VAL A 120 17.16 -24.87 19.89
C VAL A 120 17.40 -25.03 18.40
N PRO A 121 18.63 -25.34 17.97
CA PRO A 121 18.92 -25.67 16.59
C PRO A 121 18.03 -26.83 16.12
N ASN A 122 17.36 -26.66 14.99
CA ASN A 122 16.45 -27.67 14.45
C ASN A 122 17.11 -28.61 13.44
N GLY A 123 18.42 -28.45 13.21
CA GLY A 123 19.22 -29.29 12.32
C GLY A 123 19.24 -28.84 10.85
N LEU A 124 18.44 -27.85 10.46
CA LEU A 124 18.55 -27.17 9.16
C LEU A 124 19.68 -26.14 9.21
N GLN A 125 20.52 -26.12 8.19
CA GLN A 125 21.57 -25.12 8.01
C GLN A 125 21.32 -24.37 6.71
N CYS A 126 21.50 -23.05 6.73
CA CYS A 126 21.33 -22.18 5.56
C CYS A 126 22.53 -21.24 5.41
N PHE A 127 22.68 -20.63 4.25
CA PHE A 127 23.56 -19.47 4.10
C PHE A 127 22.89 -18.21 4.64
N GLY A 128 23.66 -17.30 5.23
CA GLY A 128 23.21 -16.02 5.76
C GLY A 128 24.24 -14.91 5.55
N CYS A 129 23.78 -13.65 5.69
CA CYS A 129 24.60 -12.48 5.42
C CYS A 129 25.08 -11.75 6.68
N VAL A 130 26.36 -11.39 6.73
CA VAL A 130 26.92 -10.47 7.72
C VAL A 130 27.62 -9.34 6.99
N GLY A 131 26.99 -8.16 6.94
CA GLY A 131 27.37 -7.12 5.99
C GLY A 131 27.12 -7.58 4.55
N ASP A 132 28.15 -7.54 3.71
CA ASP A 132 28.08 -7.97 2.30
C ASP A 132 28.47 -9.46 2.10
N ASP A 133 28.97 -10.14 3.14
CA ASP A 133 29.36 -11.56 3.10
C ASP A 133 28.12 -12.44 3.34
N CYS A 134 27.64 -13.12 2.30
CA CYS A 134 26.42 -13.93 2.30
C CYS A 134 26.65 -15.45 2.26
N ASP A 135 27.88 -15.90 2.54
CA ASP A 135 28.26 -17.32 2.49
C ASP A 135 28.46 -17.92 3.89
N ARG A 136 28.07 -17.19 4.94
CA ARG A 136 28.17 -17.70 6.31
C ARG A 136 27.09 -18.72 6.60
N THR A 137 27.48 -19.79 7.29
CA THR A 137 26.55 -20.79 7.80
C THR A 137 25.73 -20.22 8.95
N VAL A 138 24.41 -20.25 8.79
CA VAL A 138 23.43 -19.97 9.85
C VAL A 138 22.76 -21.29 10.22
N ASN A 139 22.76 -21.60 11.52
CA ASN A 139 22.01 -22.74 12.05
C ASN A 139 20.58 -22.28 12.32
N CYS A 140 19.60 -22.93 11.68
CA CYS A 140 18.20 -22.60 11.88
C CYS A 140 17.69 -23.17 13.20
N GLU A 141 16.68 -22.52 13.75
CA GLU A 141 16.20 -22.73 15.11
C GLU A 141 14.68 -22.86 15.13
N GLY A 142 14.18 -23.71 16.03
CA GLY A 142 12.73 -23.87 16.23
C GLY A 142 11.96 -24.17 14.93
N ILE A 143 11.03 -23.28 14.55
CA ILE A 143 10.08 -23.47 13.45
C ILE A 143 10.63 -23.11 12.06
N GLU A 144 11.90 -22.73 11.96
CA GLU A 144 12.51 -22.29 10.70
C GLU A 144 12.84 -23.51 9.81
N ASP A 145 11.93 -23.86 8.92
CA ASP A 145 11.96 -25.07 8.09
C ASP A 145 12.35 -24.80 6.62
N HIS A 146 12.72 -23.56 6.30
CA HIS A 146 13.15 -23.13 4.97
C HIS A 146 14.44 -22.28 5.07
N CYS A 147 15.24 -22.30 4.01
CA CYS A 147 16.19 -21.24 3.75
C CYS A 147 15.55 -20.19 2.83
N PHE A 148 15.99 -18.93 2.93
CA PHE A 148 15.58 -17.88 2.02
C PHE A 148 16.77 -17.11 1.43
N THR A 149 16.51 -16.50 0.28
CA THR A 149 17.33 -15.45 -0.33
C THR A 149 16.40 -14.30 -0.67
N GLU A 150 16.77 -13.09 -0.27
CA GLU A 150 16.00 -11.87 -0.49
C GLU A 150 16.90 -10.81 -1.10
N THR A 151 16.42 -10.16 -2.16
CA THR A 151 17.15 -9.12 -2.86
C THR A 151 16.32 -7.84 -2.83
N VAL A 152 16.88 -6.80 -2.23
CA VAL A 152 16.27 -5.47 -2.14
C VAL A 152 16.95 -4.56 -3.17
N SER A 153 16.17 -3.99 -4.09
CA SER A 153 16.66 -3.08 -5.12
C SER A 153 15.99 -1.70 -5.04
N PRO A 154 16.39 -0.80 -4.11
CA PRO A 154 15.98 0.58 -4.13
C PRO A 154 16.90 1.36 -5.08
N LEU A 155 16.45 1.58 -6.32
CA LEU A 155 16.96 2.45 -7.40
C LEU A 155 18.47 2.50 -7.77
N ILE A 156 19.45 2.22 -6.90
CA ILE A 156 20.90 2.33 -7.22
C ILE A 156 21.79 1.24 -6.54
N ILE A 157 21.41 0.63 -5.40
CA ILE A 157 22.23 -0.42 -4.74
C ILE A 157 21.38 -1.68 -4.52
N THR A 158 21.83 -2.82 -5.01
CA THR A 158 21.17 -4.11 -4.75
C THR A 158 21.77 -4.74 -3.49
N GLN A 159 20.97 -4.91 -2.44
CA GLN A 159 21.39 -5.60 -1.22
C GLN A 159 20.77 -7.00 -1.19
N THR A 160 21.59 -8.02 -0.97
CA THR A 160 21.13 -9.40 -0.80
C THR A 160 21.16 -9.77 0.67
N MET A 161 20.09 -10.41 1.13
CA MET A 161 19.98 -11.00 2.47
C MET A 161 19.69 -12.49 2.30
N LYS A 162 20.23 -13.30 3.19
CA LYS A 162 19.98 -14.74 3.24
C LYS A 162 19.79 -15.17 4.68
N GLY A 163 19.14 -16.31 4.88
CA GLY A 163 19.13 -16.98 6.17
C GLY A 163 18.03 -18.01 6.30
N CYS A 164 17.57 -18.20 7.53
CA CYS A 164 16.55 -19.18 7.89
C CYS A 164 15.17 -18.52 7.96
N ALA A 165 14.14 -19.24 7.53
CA ALA A 165 12.77 -18.77 7.48
C ALA A 165 11.79 -19.88 7.86
N SER A 166 10.72 -19.53 8.57
CA SER A 166 9.56 -20.41 8.71
C SER A 166 8.71 -20.42 7.43
N LYS A 167 7.95 -21.49 7.22
CA LYS A 167 7.00 -21.63 6.09
C LYS A 167 6.11 -20.41 5.86
N SER A 168 5.68 -19.75 6.93
CA SER A 168 4.86 -18.53 6.88
C SER A 168 5.59 -17.33 6.26
N VAL A 169 6.89 -17.16 6.51
CA VAL A 169 7.75 -16.14 5.87
C VAL A 169 7.81 -16.37 4.36
N CYS A 170 7.83 -17.64 3.95
CA CYS A 170 7.97 -18.08 2.57
C CYS A 170 6.63 -18.13 1.80
N SER A 171 5.52 -18.35 2.51
CA SER A 171 4.17 -18.40 1.91
C SER A 171 3.55 -17.00 1.77
N ALA A 172 3.95 -16.05 2.63
CA ALA A 172 3.53 -14.66 2.56
C ALA A 172 4.41 -13.89 1.56
N GLY A 173 4.20 -14.09 0.26
CA GLY A 173 4.74 -13.16 -0.74
C GLY A 173 4.29 -11.73 -0.41
N GLU A 174 5.26 -10.80 -0.25
CA GLU A 174 5.11 -9.33 -0.12
C GLU A 174 4.09 -8.75 0.89
N ARG A 175 3.35 -9.55 1.66
CA ARG A 175 2.18 -9.06 2.40
C ARG A 175 2.35 -8.91 3.91
N ASN A 176 3.28 -9.64 4.55
CA ASN A 176 3.30 -9.76 6.01
C ASN A 176 4.55 -9.18 6.70
N SER A 177 5.54 -8.67 5.96
CA SER A 177 6.49 -7.68 6.49
C SER A 177 5.99 -6.31 6.03
N GLY A 178 5.35 -5.56 6.91
CA GLY A 178 4.87 -4.18 6.74
C GLY A 178 5.98 -3.15 6.50
N GLU A 179 6.95 -3.53 5.68
CA GLU A 179 7.74 -2.71 4.79
C GLU A 179 7.35 -3.13 3.37
N LYS A 180 6.25 -2.58 2.86
CA LYS A 180 5.97 -2.60 1.41
C LYS A 180 6.92 -1.61 0.74
N SER A 181 8.18 -2.00 0.58
CA SER A 181 9.16 -1.26 -0.22
C SER A 181 9.17 -1.82 -1.65
N PRO A 182 9.09 -0.97 -2.68
CA PRO A 182 9.28 -1.40 -4.07
C PRO A 182 10.62 -2.12 -4.27
N GLY A 183 10.62 -3.26 -4.98
CA GLY A 183 11.86 -3.91 -5.44
C GLY A 183 12.43 -5.01 -4.53
N ILE A 184 11.62 -5.62 -3.66
CA ILE A 184 12.04 -6.78 -2.84
C ILE A 184 11.64 -8.08 -3.54
N LYS A 185 12.61 -8.96 -3.85
CA LYS A 185 12.36 -10.32 -4.35
C LYS A 185 12.83 -11.35 -3.34
N ARG A 186 11.96 -12.26 -2.90
CA ARG A 186 12.30 -13.34 -1.96
C ARG A 186 12.05 -14.71 -2.59
N SER A 187 13.04 -15.60 -2.50
CA SER A 187 12.93 -17.03 -2.83
C SER A 187 13.15 -17.86 -1.58
N CYS A 188 12.40 -18.94 -1.44
CA CYS A 188 12.59 -19.92 -0.37
C CYS A 188 12.77 -21.32 -0.91
N CYS A 189 13.48 -22.15 -0.15
CA CYS A 189 13.72 -23.55 -0.47
C CYS A 189 13.80 -24.37 0.83
N GLN A 190 13.69 -25.69 0.72
CA GLN A 190 13.84 -26.61 1.85
C GLN A 190 15.03 -27.54 1.62
N GLY A 191 15.84 -27.73 2.66
CA GLY A 191 17.05 -28.55 2.63
C GLY A 191 18.30 -27.79 3.06
N ASN A 192 19.30 -28.51 3.57
CA ASN A 192 20.53 -27.89 4.04
C ASN A 192 21.22 -27.14 2.89
N PHE A 193 21.55 -25.88 3.16
CA PHE A 193 22.20 -24.96 2.24
C PHE A 193 21.46 -24.80 0.92
N CYS A 194 20.15 -25.05 0.85
CA CYS A 194 19.43 -24.98 -0.42
C CYS A 194 19.40 -23.57 -1.03
N ASN A 195 19.66 -22.53 -0.21
CA ASN A 195 19.86 -21.15 -0.65
C ASN A 195 21.31 -20.86 -1.07
N THR A 196 22.05 -21.91 -1.46
CA THR A 196 23.29 -21.79 -2.23
C THR A 196 22.97 -21.00 -3.50
N ALA A 197 23.95 -20.23 -3.99
CA ALA A 197 23.92 -19.83 -5.39
C ALA A 197 23.70 -21.09 -6.28
N PRO A 198 22.88 -21.02 -7.35
CA PRO A 198 22.61 -22.19 -8.18
C PRO A 198 23.90 -22.88 -8.65
N THR A 199 23.94 -24.22 -8.61
CA THR A 199 25.13 -25.03 -8.94
C THR A 199 25.51 -25.01 -10.43
N GLU A 200 24.68 -24.43 -11.30
CA GLU A 200 25.05 -23.95 -12.64
C GLU A 200 24.35 -22.60 -12.86
N ALA A 201 24.66 -21.61 -12.02
CA ALA A 201 24.22 -20.24 -12.24
C ALA A 201 24.71 -19.79 -13.62
N LEU A 202 23.78 -19.47 -14.52
CA LEU A 202 24.06 -18.94 -15.86
C LEU A 202 25.14 -17.88 -15.74
N LYS A 203 26.27 -18.07 -16.41
CA LYS A 203 27.35 -17.08 -16.41
C LYS A 203 27.15 -16.11 -17.54
N CYS A 204 27.34 -14.83 -17.29
CA CYS A 204 27.28 -13.79 -18.32
C CYS A 204 28.49 -12.88 -18.21
N TYR A 205 28.83 -12.22 -19.30
CA TYR A 205 29.72 -11.06 -19.22
C TYR A 205 28.94 -9.87 -18.63
N GLU A 206 29.58 -9.11 -17.76
CA GLU A 206 29.08 -7.86 -17.21
C GLU A 206 30.07 -6.71 -17.46
N CYS A 207 29.56 -5.61 -18.01
CA CYS A 207 30.28 -4.36 -18.18
C CYS A 207 29.29 -3.21 -18.35
N SER A 208 29.75 -1.99 -18.08
CA SER A 208 29.02 -0.76 -18.37
C SER A 208 30.03 0.29 -18.79
N THR A 209 30.00 0.69 -20.07
CA THR A 209 30.96 1.65 -20.64
C THR A 209 30.28 2.55 -21.67
N SER A 210 30.80 3.76 -21.84
CA SER A 210 30.42 4.66 -22.94
C SER A 210 31.19 4.37 -24.24
N ASP A 211 32.20 3.50 -24.20
CA ASP A 211 33.06 3.12 -25.33
C ASP A 211 32.67 1.74 -25.90
N PRO A 212 32.26 1.63 -27.19
CA PRO A 212 31.91 0.37 -27.84
C PRO A 212 33.01 -0.70 -27.83
N GLU A 213 34.28 -0.29 -27.88
CA GLU A 213 35.42 -1.23 -27.92
C GLU A 213 35.88 -1.64 -26.51
N GLY A 214 35.38 -0.98 -25.45
CA GLY A 214 35.82 -1.18 -24.07
C GLY A 214 35.02 -2.20 -23.24
N CYS A 215 33.98 -2.83 -23.78
CA CYS A 215 33.10 -3.74 -23.02
C CYS A 215 33.57 -5.21 -23.11
N THR A 216 34.80 -5.49 -22.67
CA THR A 216 35.37 -6.85 -22.63
C THR A 216 34.80 -7.73 -21.52
N GLY A 217 34.06 -7.14 -20.56
CA GLY A 217 33.16 -7.84 -19.63
C GLY A 217 33.85 -8.75 -18.60
N GLN A 218 33.56 -8.57 -17.32
CA GLN A 218 33.92 -9.58 -16.31
C GLN A 218 32.87 -10.69 -16.32
N GLU A 219 33.29 -11.94 -16.10
CA GLU A 219 32.33 -13.04 -15.92
C GLU A 219 31.61 -12.90 -14.57
N VAL A 220 30.29 -12.97 -14.60
CA VAL A 220 29.43 -12.93 -13.41
C VAL A 220 28.39 -14.04 -13.45
N GLU A 221 28.02 -14.53 -12.28
CA GLU A 221 26.97 -15.54 -12.12
C GLU A 221 25.61 -14.87 -11.95
N CYS A 222 24.62 -15.31 -12.71
CA CYS A 222 23.28 -14.71 -12.64
C CYS A 222 22.55 -15.08 -11.34
N PRO A 223 21.70 -14.18 -10.80
CA PRO A 223 21.09 -14.37 -9.48
C PRO A 223 20.12 -15.56 -9.37
N SER A 224 19.52 -16.01 -10.47
CA SER A 224 18.57 -17.14 -10.49
C SER A 224 18.39 -17.72 -11.90
N GLU A 225 17.77 -18.89 -11.99
CA GLU A 225 17.52 -19.62 -13.25
C GLU A 225 16.66 -18.86 -14.27
N ASN A 226 15.90 -17.84 -13.82
CA ASN A 226 15.02 -17.07 -14.70
C ASN A 226 15.75 -15.92 -15.42
N TYR A 227 17.06 -15.75 -15.22
CA TYR A 227 17.84 -14.73 -15.92
C TYR A 227 18.38 -15.23 -17.25
N GLN A 228 18.63 -14.30 -18.15
CA GLN A 228 19.27 -14.48 -19.44
C GLN A 228 20.47 -13.55 -19.52
N CYS A 229 21.50 -13.91 -20.27
CA CYS A 229 22.55 -12.95 -20.59
C CYS A 229 22.03 -11.95 -21.61
N ALA A 230 22.41 -10.68 -21.46
CA ALA A 230 22.13 -9.67 -22.45
C ALA A 230 23.36 -8.84 -22.79
N SER A 231 23.45 -8.45 -24.05
CA SER A 231 24.17 -7.26 -24.50
C SER A 231 23.14 -6.17 -24.73
N VAL A 232 23.38 -4.97 -24.22
CA VAL A 232 22.44 -3.85 -24.22
C VAL A 232 23.14 -2.60 -24.74
N PHE A 233 22.56 -1.99 -25.76
CA PHE A 233 22.88 -0.62 -26.15
C PHE A 233 21.80 0.31 -25.63
N ALA A 234 22.19 1.36 -24.92
CA ALA A 234 21.30 2.42 -24.48
C ALA A 234 21.82 3.77 -24.98
N LYS A 235 20.93 4.60 -25.52
CA LYS A 235 21.22 5.97 -25.98
C LYS A 235 20.08 6.87 -25.54
N GLY A 236 20.39 8.00 -24.92
CA GLY A 236 19.41 9.01 -24.58
C GLY A 236 19.28 9.28 -23.07
N GLY A 237 18.08 9.58 -22.61
CA GLY A 237 17.82 10.11 -21.27
C GLY A 237 18.19 11.60 -21.16
N LEU A 238 18.11 12.16 -19.94
CA LEU A 238 18.48 13.57 -19.68
C LEU A 238 19.94 13.90 -20.03
N SER A 239 20.82 12.88 -20.00
CA SER A 239 22.26 13.05 -20.23
C SER A 239 22.67 12.85 -21.70
N ASN A 240 21.77 12.32 -22.56
CA ASN A 240 22.07 11.94 -23.95
C ASN A 240 23.35 11.08 -24.12
N GLN A 241 23.71 10.31 -23.09
CA GLN A 241 24.89 9.46 -23.12
C GLN A 241 24.59 8.16 -23.87
N LYS A 242 25.61 7.65 -24.56
CA LYS A 242 25.62 6.32 -25.15
C LYS A 242 26.28 5.38 -24.14
N ILE A 243 25.65 4.26 -23.88
CA ILE A 243 26.11 3.28 -22.92
C ILE A 243 25.94 1.90 -23.54
N GLN A 244 27.02 1.13 -23.54
CA GLN A 244 27.00 -0.31 -23.75
C GLN A 244 27.00 -0.99 -22.40
N LYS A 245 26.10 -1.94 -22.22
CA LYS A 245 26.05 -2.79 -21.04
C LYS A 245 26.01 -4.25 -21.43
N LYS A 246 26.59 -5.08 -20.57
CA LYS A 246 26.37 -6.53 -20.57
C LYS A 246 25.95 -6.95 -19.18
N GLY A 247 25.18 -8.01 -19.06
CA GLY A 247 24.86 -8.59 -17.76
C GLY A 247 23.67 -9.53 -17.80
N CYS A 248 23.22 -9.92 -16.61
CA CYS A 248 22.04 -10.75 -16.41
C CYS A 248 20.77 -9.89 -16.44
N VAL A 249 19.80 -10.25 -17.27
CA VAL A 249 18.48 -9.60 -17.34
C VAL A 249 17.36 -10.63 -17.28
N LEU A 250 16.16 -10.19 -16.90
CA LEU A 250 14.98 -11.03 -16.99
C LEU A 250 14.42 -11.06 -18.43
N PRO A 251 13.74 -12.14 -18.86
CA PRO A 251 13.21 -12.29 -20.21
C PRO A 251 12.31 -11.11 -20.63
N GLU A 252 11.50 -10.57 -19.71
CA GLU A 252 10.63 -9.43 -19.97
C GLU A 252 11.36 -8.11 -20.21
N LYS A 253 12.65 -8.03 -19.86
CA LYS A 253 13.51 -6.87 -20.17
C LYS A 253 14.24 -7.03 -21.50
N CYS A 254 14.04 -8.15 -22.19
CA CYS A 254 14.61 -8.36 -23.50
C CYS A 254 13.77 -7.72 -24.61
N GLY A 255 14.39 -6.88 -25.44
CA GLY A 255 13.82 -6.37 -26.67
C GLY A 255 14.31 -4.96 -26.99
N GLU A 256 13.53 -4.29 -27.84
CA GLU A 256 13.78 -2.90 -28.22
C GLU A 256 12.75 -1.97 -27.60
N TYR A 257 13.23 -0.96 -26.89
CA TYR A 257 12.45 0.05 -26.19
C TYR A 257 12.85 1.40 -26.74
N SER A 258 11.88 2.13 -27.26
CA SER A 258 12.11 3.49 -27.70
C SER A 258 11.01 4.37 -27.16
N GLU A 259 11.39 5.53 -26.64
CA GLU A 259 10.49 6.54 -26.13
C GLU A 259 10.99 7.93 -26.50
N ASP A 260 10.05 8.82 -26.81
CA ASP A 260 10.31 10.23 -27.07
C ASP A 260 9.18 11.07 -26.51
N TYR A 261 9.47 11.74 -25.40
CA TYR A 261 8.57 12.66 -24.70
C TYR A 261 8.92 14.13 -24.98
N ARG A 262 9.65 14.42 -26.07
CA ARG A 262 10.17 15.74 -26.48
C ARG A 262 11.30 16.29 -25.62
N VAL A 263 11.21 16.17 -24.29
CA VAL A 263 12.25 16.62 -23.35
C VAL A 263 13.27 15.53 -23.10
N VAL A 264 12.79 14.28 -23.06
CA VAL A 264 13.59 13.10 -22.85
C VAL A 264 13.30 12.14 -23.99
N LYS A 265 14.35 11.66 -24.63
CA LYS A 265 14.31 10.64 -25.65
C LYS A 265 15.25 9.52 -25.24
N SER A 266 14.79 8.28 -25.32
CA SER A 266 15.58 7.13 -24.92
C SER A 266 15.39 6.01 -25.93
N LEU A 267 16.47 5.28 -26.18
CA LEU A 267 16.50 4.07 -26.97
C LEU A 267 17.30 3.03 -26.20
N LEU A 268 16.73 1.85 -26.01
CA LEU A 268 17.37 0.70 -25.41
C LEU A 268 17.14 -0.50 -26.33
N ILE A 269 18.21 -1.16 -26.73
CA ILE A 269 18.18 -2.36 -27.57
C ILE A 269 18.95 -3.43 -26.81
N SER A 270 18.31 -4.54 -26.50
CA SER A 270 18.97 -5.68 -25.87
C SER A 270 18.89 -6.92 -26.74
N LYS A 271 20.00 -7.65 -26.86
CA LYS A 271 20.04 -9.01 -27.42
C LYS A 271 20.29 -9.98 -26.28
N CYS A 272 19.39 -10.94 -26.08
CA CYS A 272 19.47 -11.89 -24.98
C CYS A 272 19.67 -13.32 -25.45
N CYS A 273 20.27 -14.13 -24.58
CA CYS A 273 20.60 -15.52 -24.84
C CYS A 273 20.71 -16.30 -23.50
N ASN A 274 20.56 -17.62 -23.59
CA ASN A 274 20.31 -18.49 -22.42
C ASN A 274 21.43 -19.51 -22.15
N SER A 275 22.62 -19.32 -22.73
CA SER A 275 23.76 -20.19 -22.51
C SER A 275 24.90 -19.42 -21.87
N ASP A 276 25.81 -20.11 -21.18
CA ASP A 276 26.93 -19.44 -20.52
C ASP A 276 27.73 -18.56 -21.47
N LEU A 277 28.02 -17.36 -20.99
CA LEU A 277 28.88 -16.35 -21.59
C LEU A 277 28.48 -15.98 -23.03
N CYS A 278 27.20 -16.14 -23.37
CA CYS A 278 26.72 -15.99 -24.74
C CYS A 278 26.62 -14.53 -25.23
N ASN A 279 26.68 -13.55 -24.33
CA ASN A 279 26.62 -12.13 -24.64
C ASN A 279 28.00 -11.55 -25.04
N THR A 280 28.68 -12.24 -25.95
CA THR A 280 30.03 -11.87 -26.42
C THR A 280 30.02 -10.60 -27.26
N GLU A 281 29.09 -10.50 -28.20
CA GLU A 281 29.01 -9.40 -29.16
C GLU A 281 28.29 -8.18 -28.56
N PRO A 282 28.83 -6.96 -28.71
CA PRO A 282 28.10 -5.74 -28.35
C PRO A 282 26.91 -5.53 -29.27
N VAL A 283 25.91 -4.78 -28.81
CA VAL A 283 24.82 -4.34 -29.68
C VAL A 283 25.33 -3.15 -30.49
N PRO A 284 25.37 -3.21 -31.83
CA PRO A 284 25.88 -2.09 -32.62
C PRO A 284 25.00 -0.85 -32.43
N GLU A 285 25.60 0.34 -32.49
CA GLU A 285 24.82 1.57 -32.50
C GLU A 285 23.89 1.55 -33.73
N PRO A 286 22.56 1.66 -33.52
CA PRO A 286 21.62 1.70 -34.62
C PRO A 286 21.83 2.98 -35.43
N SER A 287 21.54 2.91 -36.73
CA SER A 287 21.48 4.10 -37.59
C SER A 287 20.52 5.13 -36.99
N GLU A 288 20.78 6.42 -37.24
CA GLU A 288 19.90 7.49 -36.77
C GLU A 288 18.44 7.20 -37.17
N PRO A 289 17.52 7.18 -36.20
CA PRO A 289 16.16 6.75 -36.45
C PRO A 289 15.48 7.76 -37.38
N VAL A 290 14.80 7.25 -38.41
CA VAL A 290 14.06 8.06 -39.37
C VAL A 290 12.61 8.23 -38.92
N PRO A 291 11.96 9.37 -39.21
CA PRO A 291 10.54 9.54 -38.99
C PRO A 291 9.75 8.41 -39.63
N ASN A 292 8.92 7.73 -38.83
CA ASN A 292 8.16 6.56 -39.28
C ASN A 292 6.75 6.92 -39.77
N GLY A 293 6.41 8.21 -39.78
CA GLY A 293 5.13 8.74 -40.25
C GLY A 293 4.02 8.80 -39.19
N LEU A 294 4.22 8.21 -38.01
CA LEU A 294 3.33 8.40 -36.87
C LEU A 294 3.61 9.75 -36.20
N GLN A 295 2.55 10.47 -35.84
CA GLN A 295 2.61 11.72 -35.09
C GLN A 295 1.83 11.57 -33.80
N CYS A 296 2.40 12.01 -32.68
CA CYS A 296 1.76 11.97 -31.37
C CYS A 296 1.85 13.34 -30.69
N PHE A 297 0.97 13.63 -29.74
CA PHE A 297 1.21 14.72 -28.81
C PHE A 297 2.33 14.36 -27.83
N GLY A 298 3.19 15.32 -27.49
CA GLY A 298 4.32 15.08 -26.59
C GLY A 298 4.59 16.23 -25.62
N CYS A 299 4.85 15.88 -24.36
CA CYS A 299 5.12 16.82 -23.28
C CYS A 299 5.67 16.11 -22.04
N PHE A 300 6.33 16.89 -21.19
CA PHE A 300 6.52 16.62 -19.77
C PHE A 300 5.88 17.76 -18.97
N GLU A 301 4.83 17.46 -18.20
CA GLU A 301 4.08 18.39 -17.36
C GLU A 301 3.27 19.49 -18.10
N LYS A 302 3.86 20.15 -19.10
CA LYS A 302 3.33 21.36 -19.77
C LYS A 302 3.34 21.23 -21.29
N ASP A 303 2.57 22.08 -21.98
CA ASP A 303 2.50 22.12 -23.46
C ASP A 303 2.16 20.76 -24.10
N CYS A 304 1.18 20.05 -23.53
CA CYS A 304 0.74 18.71 -23.99
C CYS A 304 -0.07 18.68 -25.30
N ASP A 305 0.03 19.75 -26.08
CA ASP A 305 -0.54 19.96 -27.40
C ASP A 305 0.52 19.97 -28.52
N LYS A 306 1.82 19.84 -28.19
CA LYS A 306 2.89 19.83 -29.20
C LYS A 306 3.00 18.49 -29.89
N ILE A 307 3.22 18.54 -31.20
CA ILE A 307 3.38 17.35 -32.04
C ILE A 307 4.83 16.87 -31.98
N VAL A 308 5.00 15.59 -31.70
CA VAL A 308 6.24 14.82 -31.84
C VAL A 308 6.08 13.90 -33.05
N ASN A 309 7.03 13.96 -33.97
CA ASN A 309 7.10 13.00 -35.08
C ASN A 309 7.83 11.77 -34.57
N CYS A 310 7.14 10.63 -34.53
CA CYS A 310 7.71 9.40 -34.04
C CYS A 310 8.74 8.85 -35.03
N GLU A 311 9.75 8.17 -34.50
CA GLU A 311 10.89 7.69 -35.27
C GLU A 311 11.17 6.22 -35.02
N GLY A 312 11.74 5.54 -36.02
CA GLY A 312 12.12 4.14 -35.91
C GLY A 312 10.96 3.25 -35.48
N ILE A 313 11.15 2.50 -34.40
CA ILE A 313 10.19 1.49 -33.88
C ILE A 313 9.04 2.07 -33.04
N GLN A 314 8.95 3.40 -32.89
CA GLN A 314 7.93 4.05 -32.07
C GLN A 314 6.56 3.97 -32.77
N ASP A 315 5.81 2.92 -32.51
CA ASP A 315 4.57 2.57 -33.19
C ASP A 315 3.29 2.88 -32.39
N HIS A 316 3.43 3.48 -31.20
CA HIS A 316 2.33 3.87 -30.33
C HIS A 316 2.49 5.31 -29.84
N CYS A 317 1.37 6.00 -29.65
CA CYS A 317 1.32 7.19 -28.82
C CYS A 317 1.08 6.80 -27.35
N TYR A 318 1.74 7.54 -26.46
CA TYR A 318 1.68 7.32 -25.02
C TYR A 318 1.04 8.50 -24.29
N THR A 319 0.32 8.21 -23.21
CA THR A 319 -0.08 9.18 -22.20
C THR A 319 0.05 8.52 -20.84
N GLN A 320 0.78 9.14 -19.93
CA GLN A 320 0.81 8.76 -18.53
C GLN A 320 0.43 9.95 -17.68
N THR A 321 -0.50 9.73 -16.77
CA THR A 321 -0.87 10.71 -15.75
C THR A 321 -0.43 10.21 -14.40
N MET A 322 0.42 10.96 -13.71
CA MET A 322 0.83 10.67 -12.33
C MET A 322 0.23 11.70 -11.39
N SER A 323 -0.29 11.27 -10.24
CA SER A 323 -0.83 12.19 -9.24
C SER A 323 0.20 12.41 -8.15
N VAL A 324 0.93 13.51 -8.20
CA VAL A 324 1.87 13.90 -7.12
C VAL A 324 1.16 14.90 -6.23
N ASP A 325 0.96 14.54 -4.96
CA ASP A 325 0.35 15.42 -3.95
C ASP A 325 -0.98 16.08 -4.37
N ALA A 326 -1.81 15.27 -5.05
CA ALA A 326 -3.12 15.61 -5.60
C ALA A 326 -3.13 16.50 -6.85
N VAL A 327 -1.99 16.79 -7.48
CA VAL A 327 -1.95 17.39 -8.83
C VAL A 327 -1.56 16.34 -9.85
N THR A 328 -2.28 16.30 -10.97
CA THR A 328 -2.01 15.38 -12.06
C THR A 328 -0.95 15.94 -13.01
N LEU A 329 0.25 15.36 -12.98
CA LEU A 329 1.28 15.60 -13.99
C LEU A 329 1.00 14.70 -15.20
N THR A 330 1.14 15.26 -16.39
CA THR A 330 0.90 14.54 -17.64
C THR A 330 2.19 14.41 -18.43
N LEU A 331 2.47 13.19 -18.86
CA LEU A 331 3.54 12.82 -19.79
C LEU A 331 2.88 12.31 -21.07
N LYS A 332 3.32 12.81 -22.23
CA LYS A 332 2.88 12.29 -23.53
C LYS A 332 4.08 12.15 -24.45
N GLY A 333 3.96 11.24 -25.42
CA GLY A 333 5.00 11.09 -26.44
C GLY A 333 4.77 9.92 -27.38
N CYS A 334 5.82 9.59 -28.11
CA CYS A 334 5.91 8.41 -28.96
C CYS A 334 6.63 7.29 -28.20
N VAL A 335 6.13 6.05 -28.28
CA VAL A 335 6.77 4.90 -27.64
C VAL A 335 6.68 3.65 -28.52
N SER A 336 7.57 2.68 -28.29
CA SER A 336 7.46 1.35 -28.90
C SER A 336 6.44 0.47 -28.17
N LYS A 337 5.94 -0.56 -28.87
CA LYS A 337 5.05 -1.58 -28.29
C LYS A 337 5.56 -2.18 -26.98
N ASN A 338 6.87 -2.38 -26.83
CA ASN A 338 7.43 -2.98 -25.61
C ASN A 338 7.31 -2.04 -24.41
N VAL A 339 7.48 -0.73 -24.61
CA VAL A 339 7.22 0.29 -23.56
C VAL A 339 5.74 0.26 -23.14
N CYS A 340 4.83 0.11 -24.10
CA CYS A 340 3.40 -0.04 -23.82
C CYS A 340 3.05 -1.33 -23.06
N SER A 341 3.69 -2.44 -23.41
CA SER A 341 3.40 -3.76 -22.83
C SER A 341 3.96 -3.90 -21.40
N THR A 342 5.06 -3.20 -21.09
CA THR A 342 5.58 -3.12 -19.71
C THR A 342 4.69 -2.30 -18.78
N GLY A 343 3.81 -1.45 -19.31
CA GLY A 343 2.79 -0.73 -18.54
C GLY A 343 1.58 -1.59 -18.14
N GLU A 344 1.47 -2.82 -18.67
CA GLU A 344 0.41 -3.78 -18.33
C GLU A 344 0.92 -4.98 -17.51
N SER A 345 2.22 -5.03 -17.15
CA SER A 345 2.80 -6.17 -16.44
C SER A 345 3.24 -5.81 -15.02
N ASN A 346 2.41 -6.22 -14.05
CA ASN A 346 2.64 -6.39 -12.61
C ASN A 346 4.05 -6.07 -12.08
N SER A 347 4.21 -4.88 -11.51
CA SER A 347 4.70 -4.62 -10.14
C SER A 347 5.03 -3.13 -10.02
N VAL A 348 4.49 -2.48 -8.98
CA VAL A 348 4.84 -1.11 -8.52
C VAL A 348 4.07 0.10 -9.10
N GLU A 349 3.35 0.03 -10.23
CA GLU A 349 2.66 1.24 -10.75
C GLU A 349 1.26 1.55 -10.18
N GLU A 350 0.69 0.67 -9.35
CA GLU A 350 -0.66 0.88 -8.78
C GLU A 350 -0.66 1.75 -7.51
N SER A 351 0.51 2.01 -6.92
CA SER A 351 0.64 2.69 -5.63
C SER A 351 0.68 4.24 -5.71
N LEU A 352 0.77 4.82 -6.92
CA LEU A 352 0.79 6.29 -7.14
C LEU A 352 -0.34 6.81 -8.04
N GLY A 353 -1.27 5.93 -8.45
CA GLY A 353 -2.37 6.31 -9.34
C GLY A 353 -1.93 6.65 -10.76
N ASN A 354 -0.86 6.02 -11.24
CA ASN A 354 -0.38 6.19 -12.60
C ASN A 354 -1.34 5.48 -13.55
N LYS A 355 -2.03 6.23 -14.40
CA LYS A 355 -2.80 5.67 -15.52
C LYS A 355 -1.97 5.89 -16.78
N SER A 356 -1.39 4.82 -17.30
CA SER A 356 -0.77 4.80 -18.62
C SER A 356 -1.80 4.40 -19.67
N ARG A 357 -1.72 5.00 -20.85
CA ARG A 357 -2.56 4.69 -22.01
C ARG A 357 -1.68 4.70 -23.25
N CYS A 358 -1.70 3.58 -23.96
CA CYS A 358 -1.18 3.49 -25.31
C CYS A 358 -2.29 3.47 -26.33
N CYS A 359 -2.03 4.01 -27.51
CA CYS A 359 -2.92 3.91 -28.65
C CYS A 359 -2.11 3.94 -29.96
N GLN A 360 -2.68 3.36 -31.01
CA GLN A 360 -2.11 3.37 -32.36
C GLN A 360 -2.91 4.32 -33.26
N GLY A 361 -2.20 5.10 -34.08
CA GLY A 361 -2.77 6.07 -35.00
C GLY A 361 -2.38 7.51 -34.67
N ASN A 362 -2.40 8.37 -35.70
CA ASN A 362 -1.96 9.75 -35.58
C ASN A 362 -2.76 10.52 -34.54
N LEU A 363 -2.05 11.17 -33.61
CA LEU A 363 -2.56 12.06 -32.57
C LEU A 363 -3.62 11.41 -31.68
N CYS A 364 -3.64 10.06 -31.58
CA CYS A 364 -4.65 9.32 -30.81
C CYS A 364 -4.57 9.58 -29.29
N ASN A 365 -3.43 10.13 -28.84
CA ASN A 365 -3.21 10.56 -27.46
C ASN A 365 -3.66 12.02 -27.19
N ALA A 366 -4.50 12.59 -28.08
CA ALA A 366 -5.20 13.84 -27.85
C ALA A 366 -5.93 13.82 -26.50
N ALA A 367 -5.92 14.96 -25.80
CA ALA A 367 -6.91 15.17 -24.74
C ALA A 367 -8.29 15.30 -25.40
N PRO A 368 -9.38 14.86 -24.75
CA PRO A 368 -10.73 15.11 -25.25
C PRO A 368 -10.93 16.62 -25.45
N THR A 369 -11.51 17.02 -26.58
CA THR A 369 -11.75 18.44 -26.93
C THR A 369 -12.69 19.16 -25.97
N ASP A 370 -13.45 18.41 -25.17
CA ASP A 370 -14.39 18.86 -24.16
C ASP A 370 -13.88 18.63 -22.72
N ALA A 371 -12.61 18.26 -22.53
CA ALA A 371 -11.99 18.32 -21.21
C ALA A 371 -11.81 19.78 -20.78
N LEU A 372 -11.74 20.03 -19.47
CA LEU A 372 -11.57 21.39 -18.93
C LEU A 372 -10.14 21.92 -19.18
N LYS A 373 -10.02 23.24 -19.33
CA LYS A 373 -8.74 23.95 -19.19
C LYS A 373 -8.60 24.52 -17.79
N CYS A 374 -7.45 24.40 -17.17
CA CYS A 374 -7.23 24.87 -15.80
C CYS A 374 -5.93 25.68 -15.69
N TYR A 375 -5.83 26.55 -14.69
CA TYR A 375 -4.54 27.13 -14.34
C TYR A 375 -3.65 26.09 -13.65
N GLN A 376 -2.36 26.13 -13.94
CA GLN A 376 -1.34 25.29 -13.30
C GLN A 376 -0.24 26.13 -12.66
N CYS A 377 0.18 25.74 -11.45
CA CYS A 377 1.35 26.30 -10.77
C CYS A 377 1.78 25.37 -9.63
N SER A 378 3.05 25.46 -9.24
CA SER A 378 3.60 24.81 -8.05
C SER A 378 4.59 25.73 -7.36
N THR A 379 4.42 25.96 -6.06
CA THR A 379 5.31 26.81 -5.28
C THR A 379 5.31 26.45 -3.80
N SER A 380 6.47 26.58 -3.16
CA SER A 380 6.62 26.51 -1.70
C SER A 380 6.45 27.87 -1.02
N ASN A 381 6.26 28.94 -1.79
CA ASN A 381 6.14 30.30 -1.26
C ASN A 381 4.65 30.67 -1.13
N PRO A 382 4.17 31.08 0.06
CA PRO A 382 2.80 31.56 0.24
C PRO A 382 2.49 32.71 -0.73
N GLY A 383 1.44 32.56 -1.55
CA GLY A 383 1.07 33.55 -2.55
C GLY A 383 1.88 33.49 -3.86
N GLY A 384 2.82 32.56 -4.02
CA GLY A 384 3.61 32.41 -5.26
C GLY A 384 2.81 31.91 -6.48
N CYS A 385 1.55 31.55 -6.29
CA CYS A 385 0.64 30.99 -7.29
C CYS A 385 -0.43 32.01 -7.78
N THR A 386 -0.19 33.32 -7.61
CA THR A 386 -1.09 34.40 -8.09
C THR A 386 -0.77 34.91 -9.50
N ASP A 387 0.52 34.97 -9.87
CA ASP A 387 0.97 35.84 -10.97
C ASP A 387 1.88 35.16 -12.03
N LYS A 388 1.88 33.82 -12.10
CA LYS A 388 2.53 33.06 -13.19
C LYS A 388 1.52 32.08 -13.77
N LYS A 389 0.67 32.58 -14.68
CA LYS A 389 -0.48 31.84 -15.22
C LYS A 389 -0.06 31.02 -16.43
N GLU A 390 0.09 29.72 -16.23
CA GLU A 390 0.14 28.74 -17.31
C GLU A 390 -1.20 28.00 -17.36
N GLU A 391 -1.74 27.81 -18.55
CA GLU A 391 -2.99 27.08 -18.80
C GLU A 391 -2.66 25.65 -19.22
N VAL A 392 -3.34 24.68 -18.62
CA VAL A 392 -3.20 23.25 -18.96
C VAL A 392 -4.55 22.67 -19.34
N GLN A 393 -4.56 21.86 -20.38
CA GLN A 393 -5.71 21.06 -20.76
C GLN A 393 -5.77 19.81 -19.88
N CYS A 394 -6.89 19.56 -19.21
CA CYS A 394 -7.02 18.39 -18.36
C CYS A 394 -6.93 17.08 -19.16
N PRO A 395 -6.41 16.00 -18.53
CA PRO A 395 -6.14 14.75 -19.23
C PRO A 395 -7.40 14.09 -19.80
N ASP A 396 -8.52 14.19 -19.08
CA ASP A 396 -9.81 13.65 -19.45
C ASP A 396 -10.96 14.44 -18.78
N LYS A 397 -12.21 14.02 -19.07
CA LYS A 397 -13.43 14.67 -18.59
C LYS A 397 -13.75 14.41 -17.11
N ASN A 398 -13.06 13.48 -16.46
CA ASN A 398 -13.28 13.16 -15.04
C ASN A 398 -12.49 14.09 -14.11
N HIS A 399 -11.61 14.93 -14.68
CA HIS A 399 -10.84 15.93 -13.96
C HIS A 399 -11.59 17.25 -13.83
N GLN A 400 -11.35 17.94 -12.72
CA GLN A 400 -11.80 19.30 -12.44
C GLN A 400 -10.59 20.21 -12.22
N CYS A 401 -10.79 21.51 -12.40
CA CYS A 401 -9.76 22.47 -12.02
C CYS A 401 -9.70 22.57 -10.51
N ALA A 402 -8.51 22.48 -9.94
CA ALA A 402 -8.32 22.59 -8.50
C ALA A 402 -7.27 23.63 -8.14
N SER A 403 -7.47 24.25 -6.98
CA SER A 403 -6.41 24.85 -6.19
C SER A 403 -6.15 23.94 -5.00
N VAL A 404 -4.88 23.75 -4.64
CA VAL A 404 -4.44 22.90 -3.53
C VAL A 404 -3.66 23.73 -2.55
N TYR A 405 -3.97 23.57 -1.26
CA TYR A 405 -3.21 24.11 -0.15
C TYR A 405 -2.78 22.95 0.76
N LYS A 406 -1.47 22.80 0.96
CA LYS A 406 -0.87 21.78 1.81
C LYS A 406 0.09 22.41 2.80
N LYS A 407 -0.05 22.06 4.09
CA LYS A 407 0.83 22.53 5.17
C LYS A 407 0.83 21.53 6.32
N ASP A 408 1.99 21.04 6.71
CA ASP A 408 2.17 20.25 7.94
C ASP A 408 2.71 21.17 9.04
N LYS A 409 1.99 21.27 10.15
CA LYS A 409 2.34 22.12 11.28
C LYS A 409 2.70 21.25 12.48
N TYR A 410 3.91 21.44 12.98
CA TYR A 410 4.40 20.85 14.23
C TYR A 410 4.50 21.95 15.30
N PRO A 411 4.70 21.59 16.58
CA PRO A 411 4.70 22.58 17.66
C PRO A 411 5.90 23.54 17.57
N THR A 412 6.99 23.10 16.94
CA THR A 412 8.27 23.82 16.88
C THR A 412 8.69 24.28 15.48
N PHE A 413 8.06 23.75 14.42
CA PHE A 413 8.35 24.12 13.04
C PHE A 413 7.18 23.79 12.11
N ASP A 414 7.14 24.41 10.94
CA ASP A 414 6.25 24.02 9.85
C ASP A 414 7.05 23.16 8.84
N LEU A 415 6.45 22.08 8.37
CA LEU A 415 6.97 21.21 7.33
C LEU A 415 6.05 21.31 6.10
N PHE A 416 6.59 21.27 4.89
CA PHE A 416 5.82 21.19 3.64
C PHE A 416 4.72 22.25 3.47
N ASN A 417 5.08 23.52 3.28
CA ASN A 417 4.13 24.59 2.93
C ASN A 417 4.10 24.79 1.41
N TYR A 418 3.07 24.29 0.72
CA TYR A 418 2.96 24.41 -0.73
C TYR A 418 1.56 24.82 -1.18
N GLN A 419 1.52 25.60 -2.26
CA GLN A 419 0.32 25.91 -3.02
C GLN A 419 0.48 25.33 -4.43
N LEU A 420 -0.57 24.67 -4.90
CA LEU A 420 -0.60 24.09 -6.25
C LEU A 420 -1.89 24.47 -6.97
N LYS A 421 -1.84 24.49 -8.30
CA LYS A 421 -3.02 24.55 -9.16
C LYS A 421 -2.86 23.54 -10.28
N GLY A 422 -3.96 22.96 -10.74
CA GLY A 422 -3.94 22.07 -11.88
C GLY A 422 -5.25 21.31 -12.05
N CYS A 423 -5.18 20.21 -12.78
CA CYS A 423 -6.28 19.27 -12.96
C CYS A 423 -6.20 18.18 -11.89
N VAL A 424 -7.35 17.83 -11.32
CA VAL A 424 -7.47 16.81 -10.27
C VAL A 424 -8.69 15.94 -10.55
N PRO A 425 -8.63 14.61 -10.37
CA PRO A 425 -9.81 13.76 -10.42
C PRO A 425 -10.92 14.31 -9.51
N SER A 426 -12.14 14.39 -10.03
CA SER A 426 -13.30 14.96 -9.30
C SER A 426 -13.57 14.33 -7.93
N GLU A 427 -13.13 13.09 -7.72
CA GLU A 427 -13.24 12.36 -6.45
C GLU A 427 -12.26 12.82 -5.35
N LEU A 428 -11.19 13.54 -5.71
CA LEU A 428 -10.21 14.09 -4.77
C LEU A 428 -10.51 15.54 -4.40
N CYS A 429 -11.68 16.05 -4.78
CA CYS A 429 -12.14 17.37 -4.42
C CYS A 429 -12.69 17.38 -3.00
N GLY A 430 -12.15 18.26 -2.15
CA GLY A 430 -12.58 18.35 -0.75
C GLY A 430 -11.46 18.81 0.18
N ASN A 431 -11.79 18.90 1.46
CA ASN A 431 -10.83 19.19 2.51
C ASN A 431 -10.52 17.91 3.29
N PHE A 432 -9.25 17.51 3.34
CA PHE A 432 -8.77 16.28 3.96
C PHE A 432 -7.83 16.54 5.14
N SER A 433 -8.03 17.68 5.80
CA SER A 433 -7.14 18.10 6.88
C SER A 433 -7.37 17.28 8.16
N THR A 434 -6.30 17.02 8.89
CA THR A 434 -6.30 16.25 10.14
C THR A 434 -5.50 16.97 11.22
N ASP A 435 -5.88 16.75 12.47
CA ASP A 435 -5.20 17.27 13.64
C ASP A 435 -5.03 16.14 14.66
N TYR A 436 -3.78 15.76 14.88
CA TYR A 436 -3.34 14.74 15.83
C TYR A 436 -2.97 15.34 17.20
N GLY A 437 -3.07 16.67 17.33
CA GLY A 437 -2.75 17.44 18.53
C GLY A 437 -1.31 17.92 18.59
N ASP A 438 -0.34 17.05 18.32
CA ASP A 438 1.09 17.41 18.18
C ASP A 438 1.50 17.62 16.72
N LYS A 439 0.69 17.16 15.77
CA LYS A 439 0.84 17.42 14.34
C LYS A 439 -0.51 17.82 13.75
N LYS A 440 -0.54 18.92 12.99
CA LYS A 440 -1.72 19.34 12.22
C LYS A 440 -1.38 19.34 10.74
N MET A 441 -2.14 18.60 9.95
CA MET A 441 -1.96 18.50 8.50
C MET A 441 -3.11 19.20 7.81
N PHE A 442 -2.81 20.25 7.06
CA PHE A 442 -3.75 20.90 6.17
C PHE A 442 -3.61 20.30 4.78
N LYS A 443 -4.72 19.82 4.22
CA LYS A 443 -4.80 19.37 2.82
C LYS A 443 -6.15 19.76 2.26
N MET A 444 -6.19 20.87 1.53
CA MET A 444 -7.42 21.44 0.98
C MET A 444 -7.33 21.43 -0.53
N ILE A 445 -8.32 20.84 -1.19
CA ILE A 445 -8.42 20.75 -2.65
C ILE A 445 -9.75 21.37 -3.05
N GLN A 446 -9.72 22.66 -3.39
CA GLN A 446 -10.91 23.36 -3.85
C GLN A 446 -11.03 23.19 -5.36
N CYS A 447 -12.05 22.44 -5.78
CA CYS A 447 -12.32 22.21 -7.18
C CYS A 447 -13.43 23.11 -7.73
N CYS A 448 -13.44 23.25 -9.04
CA CYS A 448 -14.49 23.91 -9.78
C CYS A 448 -14.58 23.32 -11.21
N ASN A 449 -15.74 23.45 -11.84
CA ASN A 449 -16.12 22.67 -13.01
C ASN A 449 -16.39 23.56 -14.26
N SER A 450 -15.54 24.55 -14.49
CA SER A 450 -15.55 25.35 -15.71
C SER A 450 -14.13 25.75 -16.09
N ASP A 451 -13.91 26.13 -17.34
CA ASP A 451 -12.57 26.51 -17.78
C ASP A 451 -11.99 27.63 -16.91
N LEU A 452 -10.73 27.44 -16.51
CA LEU A 452 -9.88 28.39 -15.81
C LEU A 452 -10.49 28.91 -14.49
N CYS A 453 -11.37 28.13 -13.88
CA CYS A 453 -12.12 28.57 -12.69
C CYS A 453 -11.27 28.58 -11.41
N ASN A 454 -10.12 27.89 -11.38
CA ASN A 454 -9.22 27.83 -10.23
C ASN A 454 -8.30 29.07 -10.11
N GLY A 455 -8.79 30.24 -10.51
CA GLY A 455 -8.06 31.50 -10.47
C GLY A 455 -7.83 32.05 -9.06
N GLN A 456 -8.71 31.72 -8.10
CA GLN A 456 -8.61 32.19 -6.73
C GLN A 456 -7.50 31.47 -5.94
N LEU A 457 -6.96 32.14 -4.93
CA LEU A 457 -6.05 31.51 -3.96
C LEU A 457 -6.85 30.85 -2.85
N ILE A 458 -6.34 29.74 -2.34
CA ILE A 458 -6.76 29.18 -1.06
C ILE A 458 -5.81 29.72 0.01
N SER A 459 -6.38 30.34 1.04
CA SER A 459 -5.66 30.79 2.23
C SER A 459 -5.63 29.71 3.31
N GLU A 460 -4.70 29.85 4.25
CA GLU A 460 -4.71 29.06 5.48
C GLU A 460 -6.06 29.21 6.19
N PRO A 461 -6.73 28.13 6.58
CA PRO A 461 -8.02 28.21 7.25
C PRO A 461 -7.84 28.79 8.66
N GLU A 462 -8.81 29.58 9.12
CA GLU A 462 -8.78 30.15 10.46
C GLU A 462 -8.79 29.06 11.54
N SER A 463 -7.81 29.12 12.45
CA SER A 463 -7.62 28.17 13.54
C SER A 463 -8.46 28.56 14.76
N VAL A 464 -9.79 28.67 14.58
CA VAL A 464 -10.71 29.03 15.66
C VAL A 464 -11.33 27.75 16.25
N PRO A 465 -11.35 27.58 17.58
CA PRO A 465 -12.02 26.44 18.20
C PRO A 465 -13.48 26.33 17.77
N ASN A 466 -13.87 25.18 17.24
CA ASN A 466 -15.20 24.97 16.65
C ASN A 466 -16.20 24.34 17.65
N GLY A 467 -15.81 24.21 18.92
CA GLY A 467 -16.62 23.62 19.98
C GLY A 467 -16.67 22.08 19.96
N LYS A 468 -15.99 21.42 19.01
CA LYS A 468 -15.80 19.97 19.03
C LYS A 468 -14.58 19.60 19.85
N THR A 469 -14.69 18.44 20.50
CA THR A 469 -13.59 17.84 21.24
C THR A 469 -13.47 16.39 20.83
N CYS A 470 -12.26 15.92 20.56
CA CYS A 470 -11.98 14.54 20.20
C CYS A 470 -10.90 13.94 21.09
N CYS A 471 -10.88 12.61 21.20
CA CYS A 471 -9.82 11.91 21.92
C CYS A 471 -8.50 11.96 21.19
N LEU A 472 -7.42 12.01 21.97
CA LEU A 472 -6.06 11.73 21.52
C LEU A 472 -5.51 10.46 22.18
N GLY A 473 -4.70 9.73 21.41
CA GLY A 473 -4.05 8.50 21.83
C GLY A 473 -5.01 7.33 22.06
N LYS A 474 -4.45 6.13 22.15
CA LYS A 474 -5.21 4.86 22.25
C LYS A 474 -6.29 4.88 23.34
N LYS A 475 -5.92 5.31 24.56
CA LYS A 475 -6.78 5.33 25.76
C LYS A 475 -7.65 6.58 25.94
N CYS A 476 -7.63 7.54 25.01
CA CYS A 476 -8.27 8.86 25.20
C CYS A 476 -7.84 9.56 26.51
N SER A 477 -6.57 9.45 26.90
CA SER A 477 -6.07 10.09 28.13
C SER A 477 -5.95 11.61 27.99
N ARG A 478 -5.96 12.11 26.75
CA ARG A 478 -5.97 13.53 26.41
C ARG A 478 -7.13 13.80 25.45
N THR A 479 -7.60 15.04 25.48
CA THR A 479 -8.61 15.53 24.54
C THR A 479 -8.05 16.69 23.73
N LEU A 480 -8.43 16.74 22.47
CA LEU A 480 -8.10 17.79 21.52
C LEU A 480 -9.34 18.64 21.29
N LYS A 481 -9.25 19.95 21.48
CA LYS A 481 -10.27 20.89 21.01
C LYS A 481 -10.05 21.09 19.52
N CYS A 482 -11.03 20.70 18.72
CA CYS A 482 -10.92 20.83 17.28
C CYS A 482 -11.09 22.28 16.84
N GLU A 483 -10.49 22.61 15.70
CA GLU A 483 -10.46 23.97 15.17
C GLU A 483 -10.92 24.01 13.72
N GLY A 484 -11.45 25.16 13.31
CA GLY A 484 -11.93 25.38 11.96
C GLY A 484 -12.98 24.36 11.55
N ASN A 485 -12.83 23.78 10.36
CA ASN A 485 -13.77 22.81 9.80
C ASN A 485 -13.43 21.35 10.10
N MET A 486 -12.44 21.06 10.96
CA MET A 486 -12.16 19.71 11.43
C MET A 486 -13.17 19.31 12.51
N ASP A 487 -14.43 19.10 12.11
CA ASP A 487 -15.57 18.94 13.01
C ASP A 487 -15.95 17.47 13.28
N GLN A 488 -15.17 16.52 12.78
CA GLN A 488 -15.32 15.09 13.00
C GLN A 488 -14.19 14.55 13.88
N CYS A 489 -14.48 13.52 14.68
CA CYS A 489 -13.42 12.75 15.31
C CYS A 489 -13.06 11.56 14.44
N PHE A 490 -11.76 11.29 14.31
CA PHE A 490 -11.29 10.10 13.61
C PHE A 490 -10.49 9.17 14.51
N THR A 491 -10.44 7.92 14.06
CA THR A 491 -9.52 6.89 14.51
C THR A 491 -8.94 6.26 13.26
N THR A 492 -7.61 6.24 13.16
CA THR A 492 -6.90 5.59 12.08
C THR A 492 -5.89 4.62 12.64
N THR A 493 -5.56 3.62 11.84
CA THR A 493 -4.54 2.64 12.17
C THR A 493 -3.33 2.91 11.28
N THR A 494 -2.22 3.32 11.88
CA THR A 494 -0.94 3.52 11.19
C THR A 494 -0.09 2.27 11.36
N ALA A 495 0.30 1.65 10.25
CA ALA A 495 1.25 0.54 10.27
C ALA A 495 2.68 1.10 10.24
N VAL A 496 3.41 0.93 11.33
CA VAL A 496 4.87 1.13 11.34
C VAL A 496 5.49 -0.25 11.49
N LEU A 497 6.31 -0.67 10.52
CA LEU A 497 7.01 -1.97 10.55
C LEU A 497 6.04 -3.16 10.76
N SER A 498 4.89 -3.16 10.07
CA SER A 498 3.83 -4.19 10.19
C SER A 498 3.02 -4.23 11.49
N LEU A 499 3.16 -3.25 12.39
CA LEU A 499 2.31 -3.12 13.57
C LEU A 499 1.38 -1.93 13.50
N GLU A 500 0.11 -2.22 13.72
CA GLU A 500 -1.00 -1.28 13.73
C GLU A 500 -1.04 -0.43 15.01
N GLY A 501 -0.61 0.84 14.92
CA GLY A 501 -0.77 1.87 15.93
C GLY A 501 -2.09 2.62 15.76
N ILE A 502 -2.83 2.89 16.85
CA ILE A 502 -4.09 3.65 16.79
C ILE A 502 -3.81 5.14 17.02
N GLU A 503 -3.99 5.93 15.97
CA GLU A 503 -3.99 7.39 16.01
C GLU A 503 -5.42 7.92 16.06
N LYS A 504 -5.62 9.00 16.81
CA LYS A 504 -6.93 9.63 17.01
C LYS A 504 -6.76 11.14 16.97
N GLY A 505 -7.80 11.82 16.52
CA GLY A 505 -7.77 13.27 16.46
C GLY A 505 -9.03 13.87 15.84
N CYS A 506 -8.89 15.12 15.39
CA CYS A 506 -9.93 15.84 14.67
C CYS A 506 -9.67 15.77 13.16
N THR A 507 -10.72 15.66 12.36
CA THR A 507 -10.62 15.73 10.91
C THR A 507 -11.86 16.34 10.30
N THR A 508 -11.81 16.62 9.02
CA THR A 508 -12.88 17.19 8.24
C THR A 508 -13.88 16.12 7.77
N LYS A 509 -15.10 16.55 7.48
CA LYS A 509 -16.17 15.69 6.95
C LYS A 509 -15.79 14.99 5.63
N ASP A 510 -15.11 15.68 4.71
CA ASP A 510 -14.77 15.10 3.40
C ASP A 510 -13.74 13.98 3.54
N HIS A 511 -12.82 14.07 4.51
CA HIS A 511 -11.90 12.96 4.82
C HIS A 511 -12.64 11.70 5.26
N CYS A 512 -13.69 11.87 6.07
CA CYS A 512 -14.52 10.76 6.51
C CYS A 512 -15.32 10.12 5.37
N ALA A 513 -15.80 10.95 4.44
CA ALA A 513 -16.62 10.54 3.30
C ALA A 513 -15.81 9.91 2.14
N LEU A 514 -14.48 10.02 2.14
CA LEU A 514 -13.63 9.44 1.11
C LEU A 514 -13.80 7.90 1.07
N LYS A 515 -13.92 7.31 -0.13
CA LYS A 515 -14.04 5.85 -0.27
C LYS A 515 -12.76 5.15 0.22
N THR A 516 -12.92 3.96 0.77
CA THR A 516 -11.83 3.16 1.39
C THR A 516 -10.66 2.91 0.42
N GLU A 517 -10.94 2.66 -0.86
CA GLU A 517 -9.93 2.48 -1.92
C GLU A 517 -8.99 3.69 -2.08
N PHE A 518 -9.50 4.91 -1.84
CA PHE A 518 -8.72 6.14 -1.93
C PHE A 518 -8.04 6.52 -0.60
N LYS A 519 -8.62 6.13 0.53
CA LYS A 519 -8.05 6.35 1.87
C LYS A 519 -6.69 5.66 2.00
N HIS A 520 -6.64 4.37 1.68
CA HIS A 520 -5.39 3.61 1.71
C HIS A 520 -4.38 4.11 0.65
N LYS A 521 -4.87 4.46 -0.55
CA LYS A 521 -4.03 4.91 -1.68
C LYS A 521 -3.34 6.26 -1.48
N TYR A 522 -4.04 7.24 -0.90
CA TYR A 522 -3.53 8.62 -0.80
C TYR A 522 -3.10 9.05 0.61
N PHE A 523 -3.52 8.30 1.64
CA PHE A 523 -3.26 8.62 3.04
C PHE A 523 -2.62 7.46 3.81
N GLY A 524 -2.37 6.32 3.14
CA GLY A 524 -1.66 5.18 3.71
C GLY A 524 -2.34 4.52 4.91
N SER A 525 -3.61 4.84 5.19
CA SER A 525 -4.29 4.37 6.40
C SER A 525 -5.82 4.33 6.25
N ASN A 526 -6.46 3.42 6.98
CA ASN A 526 -7.92 3.30 7.04
C ASN A 526 -8.48 4.19 8.15
N VAL A 527 -9.22 5.22 7.75
CA VAL A 527 -9.79 6.22 8.67
C VAL A 527 -11.26 5.90 8.95
N THR A 528 -11.56 5.63 10.22
CA THR A 528 -12.92 5.57 10.76
C THR A 528 -13.27 6.90 11.42
N CYS A 529 -14.49 7.38 11.21
CA CYS A 529 -14.95 8.65 11.74
C CYS A 529 -16.25 8.50 12.51
N CYS A 530 -16.48 9.45 13.41
CA CYS A 530 -17.73 9.60 14.13
C CYS A 530 -18.07 11.06 14.35
N GLN A 531 -19.37 11.32 14.56
CA GLN A 531 -19.91 12.63 14.82
C GLN A 531 -20.34 12.74 16.28
N GLY A 532 -19.75 13.69 17.03
CA GLY A 532 -20.04 13.90 18.45
C GLY A 532 -18.79 14.22 19.24
N ASN A 533 -18.94 14.80 20.44
CA ASN A 533 -17.79 15.08 21.28
C ASN A 533 -17.24 13.78 21.88
N ASN A 534 -15.94 13.57 21.71
CA ASN A 534 -15.21 12.39 22.17
C ASN A 534 -15.85 11.09 21.69
N CYS A 535 -16.53 11.10 20.53
CA CYS A 535 -17.19 9.91 20.01
C CYS A 535 -16.20 8.80 19.62
N ASN A 536 -14.93 9.16 19.42
CA ASN A 536 -13.81 8.24 19.21
C ASN A 536 -13.20 7.73 20.53
N GLN A 537 -13.90 7.94 21.66
CA GLN A 537 -13.61 7.25 22.90
C GLN A 537 -13.70 5.74 22.68
N PRO A 538 -12.77 4.97 23.25
CA PRO A 538 -12.98 3.55 23.35
C PRO A 538 -14.25 3.30 24.15
N LYS A 539 -15.18 2.49 23.60
CA LYS A 539 -16.40 2.10 24.30
C LYS A 539 -15.98 1.32 25.56
N ILE A 540 -16.34 1.82 26.74
CA ILE A 540 -16.16 1.09 28.01
C ILE A 540 -17.43 0.27 28.22
N THR A 541 -17.34 -1.06 28.13
CA THR A 541 -18.44 -1.93 28.59
C THR A 541 -18.46 -1.90 30.12
N PRO A 542 -19.58 -1.59 30.79
CA PRO A 542 -19.63 -1.62 32.25
C PRO A 542 -19.51 -3.07 32.74
N THR A 543 -18.44 -3.36 33.48
CA THR A 543 -18.31 -4.60 34.24
C THR A 543 -19.39 -4.61 35.32
N VAL A 544 -20.40 -5.46 35.17
CA VAL A 544 -21.39 -5.71 36.23
C VAL A 544 -20.64 -6.31 37.41
N LYS A 545 -20.46 -5.53 38.49
CA LYS A 545 -19.99 -6.07 39.76
C LYS A 545 -21.02 -7.07 40.27
N SER A 546 -20.70 -8.35 40.19
CA SER A 546 -21.43 -9.42 40.87
C SER A 546 -21.49 -9.08 42.36
N SER A 547 -22.68 -8.70 42.83
CA SER A 547 -22.95 -8.61 44.26
C SER A 547 -22.92 -10.03 44.82
N ALA A 548 -22.13 -10.23 45.87
CA ALA A 548 -22.06 -11.49 46.60
C ALA A 548 -23.45 -11.82 47.16
N ILE A 549 -24.09 -12.86 46.63
CA ILE A 549 -25.28 -13.45 47.22
C ILE A 549 -24.80 -14.52 48.19
N THR A 550 -24.96 -14.22 49.48
CA THR A 550 -24.78 -15.16 50.58
C THR A 550 -25.75 -16.33 50.40
N ALA A 551 -25.21 -17.54 50.27
CA ALA A 551 -25.99 -18.76 50.15
C ALA A 551 -26.73 -19.06 51.47
N THR A 552 -28.05 -19.06 51.43
CA THR A 552 -28.89 -19.75 52.41
C THR A 552 -29.54 -20.95 51.73
N ALA A 553 -29.24 -22.14 52.27
CA ALA A 553 -29.79 -23.40 51.82
C ALA A 553 -31.31 -23.45 52.08
N SER A 554 -32.08 -23.83 51.07
CA SER A 554 -33.39 -24.45 51.28
C SER A 554 -33.69 -25.46 50.18
N THR A 555 -34.16 -26.61 50.63
CA THR A 555 -34.42 -27.85 49.91
C THR A 555 -35.76 -27.82 49.18
N SER A 556 -35.75 -28.37 47.95
CA SER A 556 -36.83 -29.07 47.22
C SER A 556 -38.22 -28.41 47.07
N ILE A 557 -38.74 -28.38 45.84
CA ILE A 557 -39.81 -29.29 45.35
C ILE A 557 -40.10 -28.97 43.87
N PHE A 558 -40.09 -30.02 43.06
CA PHE A 558 -40.49 -30.09 41.65
C PHE A 558 -42.02 -30.10 41.50
N ALA A 559 -42.56 -29.34 40.54
CA ALA A 559 -43.82 -29.58 39.82
C ALA A 559 -43.89 -28.59 38.65
N GLY A 560 -44.21 -28.92 37.39
CA GLY A 560 -44.59 -30.15 36.73
C GLY A 560 -44.97 -29.84 35.27
N LEU A 561 -45.33 -30.90 34.54
CA LEU A 561 -45.93 -30.98 33.19
C LEU A 561 -45.01 -30.95 31.96
N LEU A 562 -44.60 -32.17 31.58
CA LEU A 562 -44.49 -32.61 30.18
C LEU A 562 -45.46 -33.77 29.97
N ILE A 563 -46.37 -33.63 29.01
CA ILE A 563 -47.22 -34.68 28.46
C ILE A 563 -46.63 -35.00 27.08
N PHE A 564 -46.27 -36.27 26.82
CA PHE A 564 -46.65 -36.96 25.57
C PHE A 564 -46.45 -38.48 25.75
N LEU A 565 -47.53 -39.20 25.42
CA LEU A 565 -47.75 -40.65 25.48
C LEU A 565 -47.01 -41.41 24.38
N VAL A 566 -46.76 -42.71 24.64
CA VAL A 566 -47.10 -43.92 23.84
C VAL A 566 -46.09 -45.03 24.24
N LEU A 567 -46.41 -45.92 25.20
CA LEU A 567 -47.03 -47.26 25.03
C LEU A 567 -46.34 -48.17 24.01
N PHE A 568 -45.64 -49.21 24.47
CA PHE A 568 -45.89 -50.61 24.11
C PHE A 568 -45.18 -51.55 25.12
N SER A 569 -46.01 -52.38 25.77
CA SER A 569 -45.78 -53.63 26.52
C SER A 569 -44.88 -53.66 27.75
#